data_AF-A0A7X4BQM3-F1
#
_entry.id   AF-A0A7X4BQM3-F1
#
_cell.length_a   1.000
_cell.length_b   1.000
_cell.length_c   1.000
_cell.angle_alpha   90.00
_cell.angle_beta   90.00
_cell.angle_gamma   90.00
#
_symmetry.space_group_name_H-M   'P 1'
#
loop_
_entity.id
_entity.type
_entity.pdbx_description
1 polymer ?
#
loop_
_entity_poly.entity_id
_entity_poly.type
_entity_poly.pdbx_seq_one_letter_code
_entity_poly.pdbx_strand_id
1 'polypeptide(L)'
;MSFWEFWSFPRERNFIPNLKDWAFISESPVISISSNIHLGTDAWIRLAIIFIISILYLCLFLALGLLVSSSVQNSAVSLVILLLTWCTFVVFIPSTVALIASGFSNPMTYDELYKRGGQNHRELRDEYFALSQETRGFPEKKIQLDSEYVAKGTEQDERLSQEHLNQQIAQIQLARSVTRISPVTLIQHLLEVFVGTGFERHQQFLENVQRYAREYREFVTDMDRADPDSLHIIGVREGMSKKPISPESIPAFEDTLSLSRDFNAAAIDLFLLILFFVVLMSGTYLTFVRVEI
;
A
#
# COMPACT_ATOMS: atom_id res chain seq x y z
N MET A 1 4.83 31.90 4.64
CA MET A 1 3.79 30.88 4.46
C MET A 1 4.52 29.60 4.11
N SER A 2 4.69 28.69 5.07
CA SER A 2 5.58 27.54 4.92
C SER A 2 4.92 26.46 4.04
N PHE A 3 5.73 25.65 3.36
CA PHE A 3 5.30 24.51 2.52
C PHE A 3 4.33 23.55 3.24
N TRP A 4 4.40 23.49 4.57
CA TRP A 4 3.46 22.77 5.43
C TRP A 4 2.05 23.39 5.54
N GLU A 5 1.88 24.70 5.32
CA GLU A 5 0.55 25.33 5.27
C GLU A 5 -0.21 25.00 3.97
N PHE A 6 0.49 24.55 2.92
CA PHE A 6 -0.13 24.10 1.68
C PHE A 6 -0.54 22.61 1.73
N TRP A 7 0.14 21.82 2.56
CA TRP A 7 -0.13 20.38 2.78
C TRP A 7 -0.86 20.07 4.10
N SER A 8 -1.17 21.07 4.93
CA SER A 8 -1.98 20.88 6.13
C SER A 8 -3.46 20.75 5.75
N PHE A 9 -3.97 19.51 5.75
CA PHE A 9 -5.40 19.28 5.93
C PHE A 9 -5.91 20.07 7.17
N PRO A 10 -7.14 20.61 7.15
CA PRO A 10 -7.64 21.42 8.26
C PRO A 10 -7.57 20.64 9.56
N ARG A 11 -6.86 21.18 10.54
CA ARG A 11 -6.86 20.67 11.91
C ARG A 11 -8.18 21.10 12.55
N GLU A 12 -9.27 20.39 12.26
CA GLU A 12 -10.56 20.58 12.92
C GLU A 12 -10.40 20.27 14.41
N ARG A 13 -10.27 21.33 15.22
CA ARG A 13 -10.63 21.30 16.62
C ARG A 13 -11.78 22.27 16.83
N ASN A 14 -12.89 21.70 17.30
CA ASN A 14 -14.15 22.33 17.70
C ASN A 14 -15.19 22.51 16.58
N PHE A 15 -15.73 21.39 16.11
CA PHE A 15 -17.12 21.33 15.69
C PHE A 15 -17.75 20.16 16.45
N ILE A 16 -18.56 20.44 17.47
CA ILE A 16 -19.52 19.48 18.01
C ILE A 16 -20.80 19.73 17.20
N PRO A 17 -21.15 18.91 16.19
CA PRO A 17 -22.39 19.10 15.47
C PRO A 17 -23.53 18.57 16.35
N ASN A 18 -24.59 19.37 16.44
CA ASN A 18 -25.80 19.01 17.19
C ASN A 18 -26.45 17.77 16.58
N LEU A 19 -27.08 16.94 17.42
CA LEU A 19 -27.75 15.69 17.05
C LEU A 19 -28.91 15.83 16.03
N LYS A 20 -29.21 17.06 15.58
CA LYS A 20 -30.26 17.38 14.61
C LYS A 20 -29.77 17.45 13.15
N ASP A 21 -28.46 17.57 12.92
CA ASP A 21 -27.90 17.63 11.55
C ASP A 21 -27.84 16.26 10.88
N TRP A 22 -27.96 15.17 11.65
CA TRP A 22 -27.95 13.78 11.19
C TRP A 22 -29.25 13.36 10.47
N ALA A 23 -30.32 14.16 10.56
CA ALA A 23 -31.62 13.83 9.95
C ALA A 23 -31.73 14.24 8.47
N PHE A 24 -30.80 15.04 7.94
CA PHE A 24 -30.82 15.49 6.53
C PHE A 24 -29.92 14.68 5.59
N ILE A 25 -29.10 13.76 6.12
CA ILE A 25 -28.16 12.95 5.32
C ILE A 25 -28.78 11.59 4.90
N SER A 26 -29.99 11.25 5.35
CA SER A 26 -30.59 9.93 5.09
C SER A 26 -31.30 9.78 3.74
N GLU A 27 -31.43 10.83 2.93
CA GLU A 27 -32.13 10.74 1.63
C GLU A 27 -31.37 11.45 0.52
N SER A 28 -30.22 10.90 0.13
CA SER A 28 -29.77 11.04 -1.26
C SER A 28 -29.12 9.74 -1.69
N PRO A 29 -29.71 8.98 -2.64
CA PRO A 29 -29.07 7.84 -3.22
C PRO A 29 -27.97 8.34 -4.17
N VAL A 30 -26.84 8.79 -3.61
CA VAL A 30 -25.56 8.91 -4.34
C VAL A 30 -24.93 7.52 -4.41
N ILE A 31 -25.73 6.56 -4.86
CA ILE A 31 -25.24 5.39 -5.57
C ILE A 31 -25.72 5.63 -6.99
N SER A 32 -25.12 6.62 -7.64
CA SER A 32 -24.99 6.56 -9.08
C SER A 32 -24.23 5.27 -9.37
N ILE A 33 -24.99 4.21 -9.59
CA ILE A 33 -24.58 3.06 -10.38
C ILE A 33 -24.06 3.69 -11.66
N SER A 34 -22.74 3.80 -11.76
CA SER A 34 -22.05 4.16 -12.98
C SER A 34 -22.37 3.06 -13.98
N SER A 35 -23.43 3.25 -14.76
CA SER A 35 -23.92 2.34 -15.80
C SER A 35 -23.00 2.31 -17.03
N ASN A 36 -21.70 2.57 -16.84
CA ASN A 36 -20.67 2.53 -17.86
C ASN A 36 -19.34 2.03 -17.30
N ILE A 37 -19.36 1.07 -16.38
CA ILE A 37 -18.19 0.20 -16.18
C ILE A 37 -18.14 -0.69 -17.42
N HIS A 38 -17.55 -0.18 -18.51
CA HIS A 38 -17.01 -1.04 -19.55
C HIS A 38 -15.97 -1.91 -18.84
N LEU A 39 -16.37 -3.11 -18.44
CA LEU A 39 -15.46 -4.12 -17.92
C LEU A 39 -14.44 -4.38 -19.03
N GLY A 40 -13.28 -3.71 -18.93
CA GLY A 40 -12.18 -3.91 -19.83
C GLY A 40 -11.77 -5.38 -19.82
N THR A 41 -11.07 -5.81 -20.87
CA THR A 41 -10.54 -7.18 -20.99
C THR A 41 -9.80 -7.64 -19.72
N ASP A 42 -9.08 -6.73 -19.08
CA ASP A 42 -8.35 -6.99 -17.83
C ASP A 42 -9.26 -7.37 -16.66
N ALA A 43 -10.45 -6.78 -16.55
CA ALA A 43 -11.40 -7.10 -15.49
C ALA A 43 -11.96 -8.51 -15.65
N TRP A 44 -12.24 -8.93 -16.89
CA TRP A 44 -12.67 -10.30 -17.19
C TRP A 44 -11.57 -11.33 -16.93
N ILE A 45 -10.32 -11.00 -17.25
CA ILE A 45 -9.18 -11.87 -16.96
C ILE A 45 -9.03 -12.06 -15.44
N ARG A 46 -9.08 -10.98 -14.65
CA ARG A 46 -9.04 -11.05 -13.17
C ARG A 46 -10.15 -11.94 -12.61
N LEU A 47 -11.38 -11.77 -13.12
CA LEU A 47 -12.53 -12.59 -12.71
C LEU A 47 -12.29 -14.07 -13.01
N ALA A 48 -11.79 -14.40 -14.20
CA ALA A 48 -11.47 -15.77 -14.58
C ALA A 48 -10.39 -16.38 -13.67
N ILE A 49 -9.36 -15.61 -13.30
CA ILE A 49 -8.30 -16.05 -12.38
C ILE A 49 -8.86 -16.31 -10.98
N ILE A 50 -9.69 -15.41 -10.44
CA ILE A 50 -10.37 -15.59 -9.15
C ILE A 50 -11.20 -16.88 -9.14
N PHE A 51 -11.92 -17.14 -10.23
CA PHE A 51 -12.70 -18.37 -10.39
C PHE A 51 -11.82 -19.62 -10.38
N ILE A 52 -10.69 -19.60 -11.10
CA ILE A 52 -9.71 -20.71 -11.11
C ILE A 52 -9.11 -20.93 -9.71
N ILE A 53 -8.71 -19.87 -9.01
CA ILE A 53 -8.19 -19.95 -7.64
C ILE A 53 -9.24 -20.58 -6.70
N SER A 54 -10.51 -20.22 -6.87
CA SER A 54 -11.61 -20.77 -6.07
C SER A 54 -11.81 -22.27 -6.32
N ILE A 55 -11.72 -22.72 -7.57
CA ILE A 55 -11.76 -24.16 -7.91
C ILE A 55 -10.56 -24.88 -7.29
N LEU A 56 -9.36 -24.33 -7.44
CA LEU A 56 -8.13 -24.93 -6.91
C LEU A 56 -8.19 -25.07 -5.38
N TYR A 57 -8.76 -24.07 -4.69
CA TYR A 57 -9.03 -24.13 -3.26
C TYR A 57 -9.95 -25.30 -2.93
N LEU A 58 -11.10 -25.44 -3.60
CA LEU A 58 -12.00 -26.57 -3.37
C LEU A 58 -11.30 -27.91 -3.60
N CYS A 59 -10.51 -28.04 -4.67
CA CYS A 59 -9.71 -29.23 -4.93
C CYS A 59 -8.71 -29.54 -3.81
N LEU A 60 -8.08 -28.52 -3.23
CA LEU A 60 -7.16 -28.67 -2.10
C LEU A 60 -7.88 -29.21 -0.85
N PHE A 61 -9.07 -28.68 -0.53
CA PHE A 61 -9.87 -29.19 0.59
C PHE A 61 -10.36 -30.61 0.37
N LEU A 62 -10.76 -30.94 -0.87
CA LEU A 62 -11.14 -32.30 -1.23
C LEU A 62 -9.96 -33.26 -1.11
N ALA A 63 -8.78 -32.90 -1.61
CA ALA A 63 -7.57 -33.70 -1.49
C ALA A 63 -7.17 -33.94 -0.02
N LEU A 64 -7.26 -32.91 0.82
CA LEU A 64 -7.01 -33.02 2.26
C LEU A 64 -8.02 -33.97 2.93
N GLY A 65 -9.32 -33.80 2.64
CA GLY A 65 -10.37 -34.67 3.16
C GLY A 65 -10.18 -36.13 2.75
N LEU A 66 -9.83 -36.37 1.48
CA LEU A 66 -9.53 -37.71 0.96
C LEU A 66 -8.30 -38.33 1.61
N LEU A 67 -7.22 -37.57 1.79
CA LEU A 67 -6.00 -38.02 2.46
C LEU A 67 -6.27 -38.48 3.90
N VAL A 68 -7.05 -37.70 4.66
CA VAL A 68 -7.38 -38.06 6.05
C VAL A 68 -8.37 -39.23 6.10
N SER A 69 -9.29 -39.33 5.13
CA SER A 69 -10.21 -40.46 5.01
C SER A 69 -9.48 -41.77 4.67
N SER A 70 -8.50 -41.75 3.76
CA SER A 70 -7.75 -42.94 3.38
C SER A 70 -6.76 -43.38 4.46
N SER A 71 -6.31 -42.47 5.33
CA SER A 71 -5.32 -42.75 6.37
C SER A 71 -5.89 -43.42 7.62
N VAL A 72 -7.21 -43.43 7.82
CA VAL A 72 -7.84 -43.83 9.09
C VAL A 72 -8.95 -44.85 8.86
N GLN A 73 -8.84 -46.03 9.46
CA GLN A 73 -9.80 -47.13 9.30
C GLN A 73 -11.17 -46.88 9.97
N ASN A 74 -11.23 -45.97 10.96
CA ASN A 74 -12.44 -45.64 11.71
C ASN A 74 -13.01 -44.28 11.27
N SER A 75 -14.23 -44.25 10.71
CA SER A 75 -14.86 -43.04 10.16
C SER A 75 -15.00 -41.89 11.16
N ALA A 76 -15.31 -42.19 12.43
CA ALA A 76 -15.41 -41.18 13.48
C ALA A 76 -14.05 -40.55 13.85
N VAL A 77 -12.98 -41.36 13.86
CA VAL A 77 -11.61 -40.90 14.16
C VAL A 77 -11.06 -40.07 12.99
N SER A 78 -11.37 -40.44 11.75
CA SER A 78 -11.02 -39.67 10.56
C SER A 78 -11.63 -38.26 10.61
N LEU A 79 -12.92 -38.16 10.99
CA LEU A 79 -13.60 -36.87 11.10
C LEU A 79 -12.98 -35.98 12.18
N VAL A 80 -12.64 -36.54 13.34
CA VAL A 80 -11.98 -35.78 14.43
C VAL A 80 -10.58 -35.32 14.02
N ILE A 81 -9.78 -36.19 13.39
CA ILE A 81 -8.43 -35.85 12.92
C ILE A 81 -8.51 -34.78 11.83
N LEU A 82 -9.44 -34.91 10.87
CA LEU A 82 -9.64 -33.92 9.82
C LEU A 82 -9.99 -32.56 10.41
N LEU A 83 -10.92 -32.52 11.36
CA LEU A 83 -11.33 -31.29 12.02
C LEU A 83 -10.18 -30.65 12.79
N LEU A 84 -9.34 -31.45 13.45
CA LEU A 84 -8.18 -30.99 14.20
C LEU A 84 -7.09 -30.45 13.27
N THR A 85 -6.72 -31.21 12.22
CA THR A 85 -5.77 -30.76 11.18
C THR A 85 -6.25 -29.49 10.50
N TRP A 86 -7.54 -29.43 10.12
CA TRP A 86 -8.16 -28.25 9.56
C TRP A 86 -8.06 -27.05 10.50
N CYS A 87 -8.47 -27.22 11.76
CA CYS A 87 -8.44 -26.15 12.76
C CYS A 87 -7.01 -25.65 12.99
N THR A 88 -6.03 -26.54 13.08
CA THR A 88 -4.62 -26.15 13.22
C THR A 88 -4.14 -25.37 12.00
N PHE A 89 -4.36 -25.86 10.78
CA PHE A 89 -3.85 -25.23 9.55
C PHE A 89 -4.57 -23.92 9.18
N VAL A 90 -5.88 -23.85 9.41
CA VAL A 90 -6.73 -22.71 9.01
C VAL A 90 -6.83 -21.65 10.10
N VAL A 91 -6.89 -22.03 11.38
CA VAL A 91 -7.16 -21.09 12.48
C VAL A 91 -5.90 -20.81 13.29
N PHE A 92 -5.16 -21.85 13.66
CA PHE A 92 -4.05 -21.72 14.60
C PHE A 92 -2.78 -21.16 13.94
N ILE A 93 -2.40 -21.68 12.78
CA ILE A 93 -1.21 -21.24 12.03
C ILE A 93 -1.25 -19.73 11.72
N PRO A 94 -2.28 -19.17 11.04
CA PRO A 94 -2.24 -17.76 10.67
C PRO A 94 -2.15 -16.82 11.89
N SER A 95 -2.83 -17.19 12.99
CA SER A 95 -2.86 -16.37 14.21
C SER A 95 -1.55 -16.38 14.99
N THR A 96 -0.91 -17.55 15.14
CA THR A 96 0.31 -17.69 15.95
C THR A 96 1.57 -17.27 15.22
N VAL A 97 1.63 -17.57 13.92
CA VAL A 97 2.79 -17.26 13.07
C VAL A 97 2.91 -15.76 12.82
N ALA A 98 1.79 -15.05 12.66
CA ALA A 98 1.80 -13.59 12.50
C ALA A 98 2.32 -12.86 13.76
N LEU A 99 1.95 -13.32 14.96
CA LEU A 99 2.43 -12.74 16.23
C LEU A 99 3.95 -12.90 16.38
N ILE A 100 4.46 -14.08 16.05
CA ILE A 100 5.90 -14.36 16.08
C ILE A 100 6.65 -13.49 15.06
N ALA A 101 6.12 -13.35 13.84
CA ALA A 101 6.70 -12.50 12.80
C ALA A 101 6.76 -11.02 13.21
N SER A 102 5.71 -10.52 13.89
CA SER A 102 5.64 -9.12 14.34
C SER A 102 6.71 -8.74 15.37
N GLY A 103 7.25 -9.71 16.11
CA GLY A 103 8.32 -9.49 17.08
C GLY A 103 9.73 -9.40 16.48
N PHE A 104 9.93 -9.77 15.22
CA PHE A 104 11.25 -9.78 14.58
C PHE A 104 11.63 -8.47 13.88
N SER A 105 10.68 -7.58 13.66
CA SER A 105 10.94 -6.25 13.09
C SER A 105 10.50 -5.19 14.09
N ASN A 106 11.41 -4.32 14.52
CA ASN A 106 11.08 -3.13 15.29
C ASN A 106 11.02 -1.94 14.31
N PRO A 107 9.90 -1.71 13.61
CA PRO A 107 9.79 -0.59 12.68
C PRO A 107 9.96 0.74 13.43
N MET A 108 10.45 1.77 12.74
CA MET A 108 10.46 3.12 13.29
C MET A 108 9.04 3.48 13.74
N THR A 109 8.87 3.76 15.03
CA THR A 109 7.56 4.09 15.58
C THR A 109 7.15 5.48 15.12
N TYR A 110 5.83 5.76 15.03
CA TYR A 110 5.35 7.12 14.72
C TYR A 110 5.97 8.19 15.64
N ASP A 111 6.13 7.90 16.93
CA ASP A 111 6.80 8.81 17.87
C ASP A 111 8.25 9.09 17.48
N GLU A 112 9.00 8.08 17.04
CA GLU A 112 10.38 8.25 16.56
C GLU A 112 10.43 9.06 15.27
N LEU A 113 9.50 8.82 14.34
CA LEU A 113 9.36 9.60 13.11
C LEU A 113 9.12 11.09 13.41
N TYR A 114 8.15 11.38 14.29
CA TYR A 114 7.84 12.75 14.71
C TYR A 114 9.01 13.42 15.44
N LYS A 115 9.71 12.69 16.31
CA LYS A 115 10.89 13.19 17.01
C LYS A 115 12.02 13.52 16.04
N ARG A 116 12.32 12.61 15.10
CA ARG A 116 13.40 12.77 14.12
C ARG A 116 13.10 13.90 13.14
N GLY A 117 11.87 13.97 12.61
CA GLY A 117 11.43 15.10 11.78
C GLY A 117 11.48 16.44 12.52
N GLY A 118 11.05 16.45 13.79
CA GLY A 118 11.13 17.65 14.63
C GLY A 118 12.56 18.05 15.02
N GLN A 119 13.53 17.13 15.01
CA GLN A 119 14.96 17.44 15.19
C GLN A 119 15.54 18.03 13.90
N ASN A 120 15.35 17.36 12.76
CA ASN A 120 15.80 17.84 11.45
C ASN A 120 15.29 19.25 11.16
N HIS A 121 14.00 19.49 11.40
CA HIS A 121 13.40 20.81 11.18
C HIS A 121 13.94 21.89 12.14
N ARG A 122 14.33 21.52 13.36
CA ARG A 122 14.96 22.45 14.31
C ARG A 122 16.37 22.80 13.88
N GLU A 123 17.19 21.80 13.56
CA GLU A 123 18.56 21.99 13.10
C GLU A 123 18.62 22.85 11.83
N LEU A 124 17.79 22.52 10.84
CA LEU A 124 17.71 23.27 9.58
C LEU A 124 17.23 24.71 9.79
N ARG A 125 16.29 24.90 10.72
CA ARG A 125 15.79 26.24 11.09
C ARG A 125 16.87 27.07 11.77
N ASP A 126 17.65 26.47 12.67
CA ASP A 126 18.73 27.15 13.38
C ASP A 126 19.87 27.53 12.41
N GLU A 127 20.23 26.64 11.48
CA GLU A 127 21.16 26.92 10.37
C GLU A 127 20.66 28.10 9.51
N TYR A 128 19.40 28.05 9.09
CA TYR A 128 18.77 29.13 8.32
C TYR A 128 18.79 30.47 9.06
N PHE A 129 18.45 30.48 10.36
CA PHE A 129 18.48 31.71 11.16
C PHE A 129 19.87 32.31 11.26
N ALA A 130 20.91 31.50 11.46
CA ALA A 130 22.29 31.97 11.49
C ALA A 130 22.70 32.63 10.14
N LEU A 131 22.47 31.93 9.03
CA LEU A 131 22.78 32.42 7.68
C LEU A 131 21.95 33.66 7.29
N SER A 132 20.71 33.75 7.78
CA SER A 132 19.83 34.90 7.51
C SER A 132 20.34 36.20 8.15
N GLN A 133 21.05 36.11 9.28
CA GLN A 133 21.67 37.28 9.92
C GLN A 133 22.87 37.79 9.12
N GLU A 134 23.68 36.89 8.57
CA GLU A 134 24.83 37.23 7.72
C GLU A 134 24.39 37.85 6.39
N THR A 135 23.24 37.41 5.89
CA THR A 135 22.68 37.85 4.60
C THR A 135 21.85 39.14 4.71
N ARG A 136 21.81 39.75 5.90
CA ARG A 136 21.00 40.94 6.18
C ARG A 136 21.44 42.12 5.31
N GLY A 137 20.47 42.71 4.60
CA GLY A 137 20.72 43.85 3.71
C GLY A 137 21.06 43.47 2.25
N PHE A 138 21.11 42.17 1.92
CA PHE A 138 21.31 41.67 0.55
C PHE A 138 20.04 40.94 0.07
N PRO A 139 19.09 41.63 -0.59
CA PRO A 139 17.81 41.03 -1.00
C PRO A 139 17.97 39.80 -1.90
N GLU A 140 18.89 39.83 -2.86
CA GLU A 140 19.12 38.71 -3.80
C GLU A 140 19.62 37.44 -3.09
N LYS A 141 20.62 37.60 -2.21
CA LYS A 141 21.17 36.48 -1.43
C LYS A 141 20.14 35.89 -0.47
N LYS A 142 19.23 36.71 0.06
CA LYS A 142 18.15 36.24 0.93
C LYS A 142 17.21 35.30 0.18
N ILE A 143 16.78 35.66 -1.03
CA ILE A 143 15.86 34.82 -1.83
C ILE A 143 16.51 33.47 -2.15
N GLN A 144 17.81 33.44 -2.43
CA GLN A 144 18.57 32.20 -2.63
C GLN A 144 18.61 31.36 -1.35
N LEU A 145 18.91 31.96 -0.20
CA LEU A 145 18.92 31.27 1.09
C LEU A 145 17.53 30.70 1.44
N ASP A 146 16.46 31.46 1.21
CA ASP A 146 15.08 31.02 1.43
C ASP A 146 14.77 29.79 0.56
N SER A 147 15.25 29.77 -0.70
CA SER A 147 15.05 28.65 -1.61
C SER A 147 15.85 27.41 -1.21
N GLU A 148 17.09 27.58 -0.76
CA GLU A 148 17.92 26.48 -0.29
C GLU A 148 17.35 25.86 0.99
N TYR A 149 16.84 26.69 1.91
CA TYR A 149 16.14 26.23 3.10
C TYR A 149 14.90 25.40 2.76
N VAL A 150 14.08 25.88 1.83
CA VAL A 150 12.89 25.13 1.38
C VAL A 150 13.31 23.81 0.71
N ALA A 151 14.28 23.84 -0.20
CA ALA A 151 14.76 22.66 -0.91
C ALA A 151 15.31 21.60 0.06
N LYS A 152 16.24 21.99 0.95
CA LYS A 152 16.81 21.11 1.99
C LYS A 152 15.72 20.53 2.89
N GLY A 153 14.75 21.35 3.31
CA GLY A 153 13.65 20.91 4.16
C GLY A 153 12.78 19.86 3.47
N THR A 154 12.41 20.10 2.21
CA THR A 154 11.63 19.14 1.42
C THR A 154 12.37 17.83 1.19
N GLU A 155 13.67 17.88 0.88
CA GLU A 155 14.48 16.67 0.68
C GLU A 155 14.59 15.83 1.96
N GLN A 156 14.81 16.48 3.11
CA GLN A 156 14.88 15.79 4.40
C GLN A 156 13.55 15.13 4.78
N ASP A 157 12.43 15.84 4.58
CA ASP A 157 11.09 15.33 4.87
C ASP A 157 10.73 14.16 3.93
N GLU A 158 11.02 14.27 2.62
CA GLU A 158 10.80 13.20 1.65
C GLU A 158 11.63 11.96 1.97
N ARG A 159 12.93 12.15 2.29
CA ARG A 159 13.83 11.04 2.63
C ARG A 159 13.35 10.30 3.88
N LEU A 160 12.96 11.03 4.92
CA LEU A 160 12.49 10.44 6.17
C LEU A 160 11.15 9.71 5.98
N SER A 161 10.23 10.30 5.21
CA SER A 161 8.95 9.65 4.85
C SER A 161 9.18 8.36 4.06
N GLN A 162 10.07 8.39 3.06
CA GLN A 162 10.40 7.21 2.25
C GLN A 162 11.07 6.11 3.07
N GLU A 163 11.98 6.47 4.00
CA GLU A 163 12.60 5.50 4.92
C GLU A 163 11.53 4.79 5.77
N HIS A 164 10.57 5.56 6.32
CA HIS A 164 9.48 4.99 7.11
C HIS A 164 8.56 4.08 6.29
N LEU A 165 8.16 4.50 5.09
CA LEU A 165 7.34 3.69 4.18
C LEU A 165 8.05 2.38 3.79
N ASN A 166 9.35 2.44 3.45
CA ASN A 166 10.13 1.26 3.10
C ASN A 166 10.21 0.25 4.25
N GLN A 167 10.36 0.73 5.49
CA GLN A 167 10.36 -0.14 6.67
C GLN A 167 9.00 -0.81 6.89
N GLN A 168 7.88 -0.08 6.73
CA GLN A 168 6.54 -0.65 6.82
C GLN A 168 6.30 -1.71 5.75
N ILE A 169 6.71 -1.43 4.51
CA ILE A 169 6.60 -2.37 3.39
C ILE A 169 7.38 -3.65 3.69
N ALA A 170 8.63 -3.53 4.15
CA ALA A 170 9.46 -4.68 4.50
C ALA A 170 8.83 -5.52 5.62
N GLN A 171 8.28 -4.90 6.65
CA GLN A 171 7.59 -5.59 7.74
C GLN A 171 6.38 -6.40 7.23
N ILE A 172 5.55 -5.80 6.38
CA ILE A 172 4.38 -6.47 5.80
C ILE A 172 4.82 -7.65 4.93
N GLN A 173 5.86 -7.47 4.11
CA GLN A 173 6.40 -8.53 3.27
C GLN A 173 6.98 -9.70 4.07
N LEU A 174 7.65 -9.42 5.19
CA LEU A 174 8.12 -10.46 6.12
C LEU A 174 6.96 -11.21 6.75
N ALA A 175 5.97 -10.48 7.29
CA ALA A 175 4.78 -11.09 7.89
C ALA A 175 4.06 -12.00 6.88
N ARG A 176 3.84 -11.51 5.65
CA ARG A 176 3.26 -12.29 4.56
C ARG A 176 4.09 -13.52 4.22
N SER A 177 5.42 -13.38 4.12
CA SER A 177 6.31 -14.49 3.78
C SER A 177 6.26 -15.62 4.81
N VAL A 178 6.13 -15.28 6.11
CA VAL A 178 6.06 -16.24 7.19
C VAL A 178 4.66 -16.89 7.26
N THR A 179 3.59 -16.13 6.99
CA THR A 179 2.21 -16.67 7.02
C THR A 179 1.84 -17.53 5.80
N ARG A 180 2.63 -17.51 4.71
CA ARG A 180 2.45 -18.36 3.50
C ARG A 180 2.41 -19.88 3.76
N ILE A 181 2.81 -20.33 4.95
CA ILE A 181 2.71 -21.73 5.36
C ILE A 181 1.26 -22.22 5.47
N SER A 182 0.29 -21.32 5.63
CA SER A 182 -1.13 -21.65 5.61
C SER A 182 -1.70 -21.53 4.19
N PRO A 183 -2.37 -22.57 3.65
CA PRO A 183 -3.07 -22.47 2.37
C PRO A 183 -4.14 -21.37 2.33
N VAL A 184 -4.71 -21.01 3.49
CA VAL A 184 -5.77 -19.99 3.59
C VAL A 184 -5.22 -18.59 3.37
N THR A 185 -4.04 -18.29 3.92
CA THR A 185 -3.40 -16.98 3.73
C THR A 185 -2.94 -16.80 2.29
N LEU A 186 -2.46 -17.86 1.64
CA LEU A 186 -2.14 -17.85 0.21
C LEU A 186 -3.36 -17.44 -0.64
N ILE A 187 -4.51 -18.05 -0.38
CA ILE A 187 -5.75 -17.71 -1.10
C ILE A 187 -6.20 -16.30 -0.81
N GLN A 188 -6.14 -15.87 0.46
CA GLN A 188 -6.48 -14.51 0.82
C GLN A 188 -5.61 -13.49 0.07
N HIS A 189 -4.30 -13.68 0.04
CA HIS A 189 -3.39 -12.81 -0.70
C HIS A 189 -3.67 -12.81 -2.21
N LEU A 190 -3.91 -13.99 -2.80
CA LEU A 190 -4.26 -14.11 -4.22
C LEU A 190 -5.56 -13.37 -4.54
N LEU A 191 -6.59 -13.51 -3.71
CA LEU A 191 -7.85 -12.81 -3.88
C LEU A 191 -7.68 -11.29 -3.72
N GLU A 192 -6.93 -10.83 -2.72
CA GLU A 192 -6.59 -9.40 -2.56
C GLU A 192 -5.98 -8.84 -3.85
N VAL A 193 -4.95 -9.50 -4.39
CA VAL A 193 -4.25 -9.06 -5.60
C VAL A 193 -5.20 -8.96 -6.81
N PHE A 194 -5.99 -9.99 -7.10
CA PHE A 194 -6.82 -10.00 -8.31
C PHE A 194 -8.11 -9.19 -8.18
N VAL A 195 -8.68 -9.07 -6.97
CA VAL A 195 -9.79 -8.15 -6.69
C VAL A 195 -9.29 -6.70 -6.74
N GLY A 196 -7.99 -6.47 -6.65
CA GLY A 196 -7.41 -5.13 -6.61
C GLY A 196 -7.62 -4.47 -5.25
N THR A 197 -7.57 -5.26 -4.18
CA THR A 197 -7.66 -4.82 -2.79
C THR A 197 -6.40 -5.24 -2.03
N GLY A 198 -6.22 -4.72 -0.83
CA GLY A 198 -5.08 -5.07 0.02
C GLY A 198 -3.77 -4.39 -0.39
N PHE A 199 -2.66 -5.00 0.02
CA PHE A 199 -1.36 -4.35 0.06
C PHE A 199 -0.76 -4.05 -1.31
N GLU A 200 -0.85 -4.97 -2.28
CA GLU A 200 -0.28 -4.76 -3.62
C GLU A 200 -0.98 -3.62 -4.36
N ARG A 201 -2.30 -3.50 -4.21
CA ARG A 201 -3.05 -2.35 -4.71
C ARG A 201 -2.58 -1.05 -4.08
N HIS A 202 -2.41 -1.06 -2.75
CA HIS A 202 -1.95 0.12 -2.02
C HIS A 202 -0.55 0.55 -2.47
N GLN A 203 0.38 -0.40 -2.67
CA GLN A 203 1.72 -0.12 -3.17
C GLN A 203 1.69 0.48 -4.59
N GLN A 204 0.88 -0.08 -5.49
CA GLN A 204 0.66 0.49 -6.84
C GLN A 204 0.12 1.92 -6.78
N PHE A 205 -0.85 2.17 -5.90
CA PHE A 205 -1.41 3.50 -5.70
C PHE A 205 -0.35 4.49 -5.19
N LEU A 206 0.45 4.13 -4.19
CA LEU A 206 1.53 4.98 -3.68
C LEU A 206 2.53 5.32 -4.79
N GLU A 207 2.88 4.36 -5.64
CA GLU A 207 3.77 4.61 -6.77
C GLU A 207 3.17 5.51 -7.85
N ASN A 208 1.87 5.37 -8.12
CA ASN A 208 1.14 6.27 -9.01
C ASN A 208 1.12 7.70 -8.44
N VAL A 209 0.88 7.85 -7.13
CA VAL A 209 0.95 9.15 -6.44
C VAL A 209 2.37 9.74 -6.51
N GLN A 210 3.40 8.94 -6.27
CA GLN A 210 4.79 9.39 -6.35
C GLN A 210 5.18 9.80 -7.78
N ARG A 211 4.70 9.06 -8.78
CA ARG A 211 4.91 9.40 -10.19
C ARG A 211 4.24 10.72 -10.52
N TYR A 212 2.96 10.86 -10.16
CA TYR A 212 2.22 12.10 -10.34
C TYR A 212 2.87 13.28 -9.62
N ALA A 213 3.38 13.09 -8.40
CA ALA A 213 4.10 14.14 -7.67
C ALA A 213 5.36 14.61 -8.41
N ARG A 214 6.09 13.71 -9.09
CA ARG A 214 7.23 14.06 -9.94
C ARG A 214 6.77 14.81 -11.19
N GLU A 215 5.77 14.28 -11.90
CA GLU A 215 5.21 14.91 -13.11
C GLU A 215 4.67 16.31 -12.80
N TYR A 216 3.98 16.48 -11.68
CA TYR A 216 3.48 17.77 -11.22
C TYR A 216 4.62 18.74 -10.87
N ARG A 217 5.69 18.26 -10.23
CA ARG A 217 6.88 19.08 -9.92
C ARG A 217 7.61 19.52 -11.19
N GLU A 218 7.76 18.62 -12.16
CA GLU A 218 8.32 18.93 -13.48
C GLU A 218 7.46 19.97 -14.19
N PHE A 219 6.14 19.77 -14.22
CA PHE A 219 5.18 20.74 -14.76
C PHE A 219 5.34 22.13 -14.14
N VAL A 220 5.38 22.23 -12.80
CA VAL A 220 5.58 23.53 -12.11
C VAL A 220 6.91 24.17 -12.50
N THR A 221 7.97 23.37 -12.60
CA THR A 221 9.31 23.85 -12.97
C THR A 221 9.35 24.34 -14.42
N ASP A 222 8.71 23.63 -15.34
CA ASP A 222 8.65 23.99 -16.76
C ASP A 222 7.80 25.23 -17.01
N MET A 223 6.65 25.33 -16.33
CA MET A 223 5.78 26.52 -16.40
C MET A 223 6.49 27.76 -15.86
N ASP A 224 7.24 27.61 -14.77
CA ASP A 224 8.06 28.69 -14.24
C ASP A 224 9.20 29.07 -15.20
N ARG A 225 9.92 28.08 -15.75
CA ARG A 225 11.01 28.29 -16.73
C ARG A 225 10.53 28.97 -18.01
N ALA A 226 9.29 28.73 -18.41
CA ALA A 226 8.69 29.35 -19.59
C ALA A 226 8.39 30.85 -19.41
N ASP A 227 8.44 31.37 -18.18
CA ASP A 227 8.24 32.79 -17.88
C ASP A 227 9.58 33.56 -17.86
N PRO A 228 9.88 34.40 -18.87
CA PRO A 228 11.12 35.18 -18.92
C PRO A 228 11.26 36.20 -17.78
N ASP A 229 10.14 36.54 -17.13
CA ASP A 229 10.10 37.51 -16.03
C ASP A 229 10.29 36.84 -14.65
N SER A 230 10.37 35.51 -14.60
CA SER A 230 10.63 34.76 -13.36
C SER A 230 12.12 34.74 -13.01
N LEU A 231 12.43 34.62 -11.72
CA LEU A 231 13.81 34.42 -11.24
C LEU A 231 14.22 32.95 -11.26
N HIS A 232 13.28 32.04 -11.56
CA HIS A 232 13.47 30.59 -11.57
C HIS A 232 13.93 30.00 -10.24
N ILE A 233 13.43 30.59 -9.14
CA ILE A 233 13.75 30.16 -7.78
C ILE A 233 12.54 29.41 -7.22
N ILE A 234 12.54 28.09 -7.43
CA ILE A 234 11.44 27.19 -7.02
C ILE A 234 11.34 27.13 -5.50
N GLY A 235 10.11 27.11 -4.99
CA GLY A 235 9.81 27.01 -3.55
C GLY A 235 9.69 28.36 -2.82
N VAL A 236 10.03 29.47 -3.49
CA VAL A 236 9.87 30.84 -2.95
C VAL A 236 8.97 31.66 -3.88
N ARG A 237 7.84 32.14 -3.37
CA ARG A 237 6.82 32.83 -4.20
C ARG A 237 7.35 34.07 -4.91
N GLU A 238 8.28 34.78 -4.29
CA GLU A 238 8.91 35.99 -4.83
C GLU A 238 9.80 35.68 -6.04
N GLY A 239 10.34 34.46 -6.13
CA GLY A 239 11.25 34.04 -7.19
C GLY A 239 10.62 33.08 -8.21
N MET A 240 9.33 32.77 -8.07
CA MET A 240 8.55 32.00 -9.04
C MET A 240 7.68 32.90 -9.92
N SER A 241 7.27 32.38 -11.07
CA SER A 241 6.30 32.99 -11.98
C SER A 241 4.98 33.27 -11.26
N LYS A 242 4.40 34.42 -11.56
CA LYS A 242 3.10 34.86 -11.03
C LYS A 242 1.99 34.83 -12.08
N LYS A 243 2.29 34.28 -13.27
CA LYS A 243 1.33 34.20 -14.36
C LYS A 243 0.20 33.22 -13.98
N PRO A 244 -1.06 33.54 -14.32
CA PRO A 244 -2.16 32.61 -14.08
C PRO A 244 -1.98 31.37 -14.96
N ILE A 245 -2.22 30.19 -14.37
CA ILE A 245 -2.16 28.90 -15.05
C ILE A 245 -3.59 28.43 -15.35
N SER A 246 -3.82 27.92 -16.56
CA SER A 246 -5.11 27.34 -16.91
C SER A 246 -5.34 26.03 -16.14
N PRO A 247 -6.50 25.81 -15.51
CA PRO A 247 -6.80 24.56 -14.81
C PRO A 247 -6.64 23.31 -15.70
N GLU A 248 -6.91 23.42 -17.00
CA GLU A 248 -6.82 22.33 -17.97
C GLU A 248 -5.37 21.92 -18.30
N SER A 249 -4.39 22.81 -18.03
CA SER A 249 -2.97 22.51 -18.27
C SER A 249 -2.34 21.71 -17.13
N ILE A 250 -3.02 21.62 -15.99
CA ILE A 250 -2.53 20.86 -14.84
C ILE A 250 -2.67 19.36 -15.18
N PRO A 251 -1.58 18.56 -15.09
CA PRO A 251 -1.66 17.13 -15.28
C PRO A 251 -2.73 16.53 -14.38
N ALA A 252 -3.61 15.69 -14.93
CA ALA A 252 -4.61 14.99 -14.14
C ALA A 252 -3.97 13.77 -13.45
N PHE A 253 -4.35 13.50 -12.21
CA PHE A 253 -3.93 12.27 -11.55
C PHE A 253 -4.65 11.06 -12.17
N GLU A 254 -3.88 10.09 -12.65
CA GLU A 254 -4.39 8.83 -13.18
C GLU A 254 -3.91 7.65 -12.32
N ASP A 255 -4.86 6.92 -11.74
CA ASP A 255 -4.58 5.70 -10.98
C ASP A 255 -4.70 4.47 -11.89
N THR A 256 -3.55 4.01 -12.38
CA THR A 256 -3.47 2.86 -13.30
C THR A 256 -3.25 1.55 -12.55
N LEU A 257 -3.92 0.49 -13.01
CA LEU A 257 -3.75 -0.88 -12.53
C LEU A 257 -2.91 -1.68 -13.53
N SER A 258 -1.95 -2.46 -13.04
CA SER A 258 -1.10 -3.29 -13.90
C SER A 258 -1.38 -4.78 -13.69
N LEU A 259 -2.06 -5.39 -14.66
CA LEU A 259 -2.35 -6.83 -14.62
C LEU A 259 -1.07 -7.68 -14.58
N SER A 260 -0.04 -7.29 -15.34
CA SER A 260 1.24 -8.00 -15.36
C SER A 260 1.95 -7.95 -14.02
N ARG A 261 1.87 -6.82 -13.32
CA ARG A 261 2.40 -6.68 -11.97
C ARG A 261 1.64 -7.53 -10.96
N ASP A 262 0.32 -7.56 -11.04
CA ASP A 262 -0.51 -8.38 -10.17
C ASP A 262 -0.21 -9.87 -10.34
N PHE A 263 -0.01 -10.33 -11.58
CA PHE A 263 0.44 -11.70 -11.84
C PHE A 263 1.80 -12.00 -11.23
N ASN A 264 2.76 -11.07 -11.31
CA ASN A 264 4.08 -11.26 -10.73
C ASN A 264 4.01 -11.32 -9.20
N ALA A 265 3.26 -10.42 -8.58
CA ALA A 265 3.04 -10.41 -7.14
C ALA A 265 2.35 -11.71 -6.64
N ALA A 266 1.42 -12.25 -7.43
CA ALA A 266 0.72 -13.49 -7.15
C ALA A 266 1.53 -14.77 -7.45
N ALA A 267 2.66 -14.68 -8.15
CA ALA A 267 3.34 -15.86 -8.71
C ALA A 267 3.81 -16.86 -7.65
N ILE A 268 4.40 -16.36 -6.56
CA ILE A 268 4.87 -17.20 -5.45
C ILE A 268 3.68 -17.87 -4.76
N ASP A 269 2.61 -17.13 -4.52
CA ASP A 269 1.46 -17.65 -3.80
C ASP A 269 0.71 -18.69 -4.64
N LEU A 270 0.61 -18.47 -5.95
CA LEU A 270 0.04 -19.43 -6.90
C LEU A 270 0.90 -20.70 -6.98
N PHE A 271 2.23 -20.55 -7.05
CA PHE A 271 3.15 -21.69 -7.06
C PHE A 271 3.01 -22.53 -5.78
N LEU A 272 3.00 -21.90 -4.61
CA LEU A 272 2.85 -22.59 -3.33
C LEU A 272 1.49 -23.27 -3.22
N LEU A 273 0.42 -22.64 -3.70
CA LEU A 273 -0.92 -23.24 -3.71
C LEU A 273 -0.97 -24.51 -4.57
N ILE A 274 -0.38 -24.47 -5.77
CA ILE A 274 -0.28 -25.64 -6.66
C ILE A 274 0.59 -26.72 -5.99
N LEU A 275 1.71 -26.34 -5.38
CA LEU A 275 2.60 -27.26 -4.68
C LEU A 275 1.87 -27.97 -3.52
N PHE A 276 1.09 -27.25 -2.71
CA PHE A 276 0.27 -27.84 -1.65
C PHE A 276 -0.72 -28.85 -2.20
N PHE A 277 -1.41 -28.51 -3.29
CA PHE A 277 -2.33 -29.43 -3.95
C PHE A 277 -1.63 -30.72 -4.41
N VAL A 278 -0.47 -30.60 -5.07
CA VAL A 278 0.32 -31.75 -5.55
C VAL A 278 0.79 -32.63 -4.39
N VAL A 279 1.29 -32.04 -3.30
CA VAL A 279 1.74 -32.78 -2.11
C VAL A 279 0.60 -33.56 -1.47
N LEU A 280 -0.58 -32.93 -1.30
CA LEU A 280 -1.75 -33.60 -0.74
C LEU A 280 -2.22 -34.75 -1.63
N MET A 281 -2.35 -34.52 -2.94
CA MET A 281 -2.74 -35.55 -3.91
C MET A 281 -1.74 -36.71 -3.94
N SER A 282 -0.43 -36.43 -3.90
CA SER A 282 0.59 -37.46 -3.82
C SER A 282 0.47 -38.29 -2.53
N GLY A 283 0.18 -37.64 -1.40
CA GLY A 283 -0.08 -38.33 -0.15
C GLY A 283 -1.29 -39.26 -0.23
N THR A 284 -2.37 -38.80 -0.86
CA THR A 284 -3.61 -39.57 -1.06
C THR A 284 -3.31 -40.81 -1.89
N TYR A 285 -2.59 -40.65 -3.01
CA TYR A 285 -2.20 -41.77 -3.86
C TYR A 285 -1.36 -42.82 -3.12
N LEU A 286 -0.35 -42.38 -2.35
CA LEU A 286 0.50 -43.30 -1.58
C LEU A 286 -0.26 -44.07 -0.50
N THR A 287 -1.29 -43.46 0.10
CA THR A 287 -2.14 -44.18 1.07
C THR A 287 -3.00 -45.24 0.38
N PHE A 288 -3.58 -44.93 -0.79
CA PHE A 288 -4.33 -45.92 -1.56
C PHE A 288 -3.46 -47.12 -1.97
N VAL A 289 -2.26 -46.89 -2.50
CA VAL A 289 -1.34 -47.97 -2.90
C VAL A 289 -0.97 -48.86 -1.70
N ARG A 290 -0.79 -48.29 -0.50
CA ARG A 290 -0.52 -49.09 0.70
C ARG A 290 -1.70 -49.93 1.17
N VAL A 291 -2.94 -49.53 0.89
CA VAL A 291 -4.14 -50.30 1.26
C VAL A 291 -4.35 -51.47 0.30
N GLU A 292 -3.84 -51.38 -0.94
CA GLU A 292 -3.95 -52.43 -1.95
C GLU A 292 -2.86 -53.51 -1.87
N ILE A 293 -1.78 -53.30 -1.11
CA ILE A 293 -0.69 -54.26 -0.84
C ILE A 293 -0.94 -54.99 0.48
#